data_AF-K1RDY9-F1
#
_entry.id   AF-K1RDY9-F1
#
_cell.length_a   1.000
_cell.length_b   1.000
_cell.length_c   1.000
_cell.angle_alpha   90.00
_cell.angle_beta   90.00
_cell.angle_gamma   90.00
#
_symmetry.space_group_name_H-M   'P 1'
#
loop_
_entity.id
_entity.type
_entity.pdbx_description
1 polymer ?
#
loop_
_entity_poly.entity_id
_entity_poly.type
_entity_poly.pdbx_seq_one_letter_code
_entity_poly.pdbx_strand_id
1 'polypeptide(L)'
;MRCATKKGKKLIVASVSNGHRQSFPAAYPSVIGVRGSFFSSSEEYWYNSKEDIQCIADISPTFTSWTLDNYFMFSGNSRACAVISGLLLKLETDYNMILNLESAGLILEKNATRNDWTENDIVAFTDTYVIGHQQVCDQSVLVAVHQILSDIMGWGDNIVVDLNTNLFKNGLIHTNKIKQLIIDLEKQFGITINHSNIKYTSLCSINSIGKLIGGIVDEKTKIDS
;
A
#
# COMPACT_ATOMS: atom_id res chain seq x y z
N MET A 1 10.57 21.86 29.31
CA MET A 1 10.31 20.92 28.19
C MET A 1 11.57 20.81 27.34
N ARG A 2 12.33 19.70 27.42
CA ARG A 2 13.59 19.52 26.68
C ARG A 2 13.26 18.93 25.30
N CYS A 3 13.44 19.72 24.25
CA CYS A 3 13.08 19.40 22.87
C CYS A 3 13.86 18.17 22.36
N ALA A 4 13.17 17.20 21.74
CA ALA A 4 13.74 15.93 21.27
C ALA A 4 14.88 16.13 20.25
N THR A 5 14.84 17.21 19.47
CA THR A 5 15.83 17.55 18.44
C THR A 5 17.05 18.30 18.99
N LYS A 6 16.93 19.01 20.12
CA LYS A 6 18.03 19.82 20.72
C LYS A 6 19.24 19.00 21.21
N LYS A 7 19.16 17.68 21.26
CA LYS A 7 20.29 16.80 21.56
C LYS A 7 21.00 16.23 20.33
N GLY A 8 20.58 16.59 19.10
CA GLY A 8 21.23 16.14 17.86
C GLY A 8 21.28 14.61 17.66
N LYS A 9 20.43 13.86 18.38
CA LYS A 9 20.52 12.40 18.49
C LYS A 9 19.27 11.66 18.04
N LYS A 10 18.22 12.36 17.59
CA LYS A 10 16.95 11.74 17.21
C LYS A 10 16.40 12.42 15.97
N LEU A 11 16.31 11.65 14.90
CA LEU A 11 15.58 12.02 13.70
C LEU A 11 14.08 11.87 13.99
N ILE A 12 13.29 12.85 13.55
CA ILE A 12 11.83 12.81 13.67
C ILE A 12 11.27 12.76 12.26
N VAL A 13 10.44 11.75 12.01
CA VAL A 13 9.66 11.59 10.79
C VAL A 13 8.20 11.71 11.19
N ALA A 14 7.42 12.52 10.48
CA ALA A 14 6.00 12.67 10.77
C ALA A 14 5.18 12.74 9.49
N SER A 15 4.01 12.11 9.53
CA SER A 15 3.06 12.14 8.42
C SER A 15 2.21 13.40 8.44
N VAL A 16 1.87 13.88 7.25
CA VAL A 16 0.77 14.81 7.06
C VAL A 16 -0.55 14.13 7.44
N SER A 17 -1.48 14.86 8.04
CA SER A 17 -2.82 14.36 8.34
C SER A 17 -3.55 13.97 7.06
N ASN A 18 -4.29 12.85 7.07
CA ASN A 18 -5.01 12.40 5.88
C ASN A 18 -5.96 13.49 5.36
N GLY A 19 -6.03 13.64 4.03
CA GLY A 19 -6.84 14.67 3.37
C GLY A 19 -6.27 16.09 3.40
N HIS A 20 -5.10 16.30 4.00
CA HIS A 20 -4.46 17.62 4.08
C HIS A 20 -3.20 17.65 3.21
N ARG A 21 -2.81 18.86 2.78
CA ARG A 21 -1.53 19.09 2.08
C ARG A 21 -0.36 19.25 3.05
N GLN A 22 -0.64 19.73 4.26
CA GLN A 22 0.33 20.03 5.29
C GLN A 22 -0.33 19.83 6.66
N SER A 23 0.43 19.40 7.66
CA SER A 23 0.01 19.41 9.06
C SER A 23 1.23 19.47 9.99
N PHE A 24 0.99 19.79 11.26
CA PHE A 24 2.01 19.72 12.29
C PHE A 24 1.94 18.37 13.02
N PRO A 25 3.08 17.76 13.36
CA PRO A 25 4.44 18.32 13.31
C PRO A 25 5.18 18.12 11.97
N ALA A 26 4.56 17.55 10.93
CA ALA A 26 5.22 17.20 9.67
C ALA A 26 5.87 18.39 8.96
N ALA A 27 5.30 19.59 9.09
CA ALA A 27 5.85 20.79 8.47
C ALA A 27 6.89 21.56 9.29
N TYR A 28 7.35 21.03 10.44
CA TYR A 28 8.41 21.71 11.18
C TYR A 28 9.75 21.52 10.48
N PRO A 29 10.59 22.56 10.34
CA PRO A 29 11.92 22.44 9.70
C PRO A 29 12.87 21.45 10.37
N SER A 30 12.57 21.02 11.60
CA SER A 30 13.34 20.01 12.34
C SER A 30 12.79 18.58 12.20
N VAL A 31 11.88 18.35 11.27
CA VAL A 31 11.16 17.08 11.05
C VAL A 31 11.22 16.75 9.57
N ILE A 32 11.39 15.48 9.23
CA ILE A 32 11.13 15.00 7.86
C ILE A 32 9.61 14.81 7.74
N GLY A 33 8.98 15.75 7.04
CA GLY A 33 7.56 15.69 6.70
C GLY A 33 7.31 14.68 5.58
N VAL A 34 6.36 13.78 5.79
CA VAL A 34 6.01 12.73 4.83
C VAL A 34 4.55 12.85 4.42
N ARG A 35 4.31 12.86 3.12
CA ARG A 35 2.98 12.69 2.53
C ARG A 35 2.95 11.44 1.66
N GLY A 36 1.75 10.94 1.47
CA GLY A 36 1.50 9.70 0.78
C GLY A 36 1.13 9.86 -0.69
N SER A 37 1.64 8.95 -1.53
CA SER A 37 1.11 8.62 -2.85
C SER A 37 1.18 7.10 -3.05
N PHE A 38 0.53 6.54 -4.07
CA PHE A 38 0.79 5.15 -4.44
C PHE A 38 2.17 5.04 -5.09
N PHE A 39 2.83 3.90 -4.97
CA PHE A 39 4.07 3.56 -5.68
C PHE A 39 4.07 2.07 -6.03
N SER A 40 4.90 1.67 -6.99
CA SER A 40 5.04 0.26 -7.37
C SER A 40 5.80 -0.56 -6.33
N SER A 41 6.67 0.10 -5.57
CA SER A 41 7.50 -0.49 -4.52
C SER A 41 7.57 0.44 -3.30
N SER A 42 7.70 -0.13 -2.11
CA SER A 42 7.96 0.63 -0.88
C SER A 42 9.37 1.20 -0.79
N GLU A 43 10.27 0.82 -1.71
CA GLU A 43 11.60 1.42 -1.84
C GLU A 43 11.61 2.67 -2.72
N GLU A 44 10.53 2.93 -3.46
CA GLU A 44 10.39 4.14 -4.27
C GLU A 44 9.81 5.28 -3.42
N TYR A 45 10.41 6.45 -3.54
CA TYR A 45 9.96 7.67 -2.88
C TYR A 45 10.51 8.90 -3.60
N TRP A 46 9.85 10.03 -3.40
CA TRP A 46 10.31 11.34 -3.85
C TRP A 46 10.82 12.13 -2.67
N TYR A 47 11.85 12.95 -2.90
CA TYR A 47 12.43 13.77 -1.84
C TYR A 47 12.99 15.09 -2.36
N ASN A 48 12.66 16.19 -1.69
CA ASN A 48 13.17 17.52 -1.98
C ASN A 48 13.33 18.29 -0.66
N SER A 49 14.56 18.63 -0.31
CA SER A 49 14.87 19.34 0.94
C SER A 49 14.33 20.77 0.99
N LYS A 50 13.89 21.33 -0.13
CA LYS A 50 13.36 22.70 -0.24
C LYS A 50 11.86 22.79 -0.01
N GLU A 51 11.14 21.67 -0.01
CA GLU A 51 9.70 21.62 0.24
C GLU A 51 9.37 21.65 1.74
N ASP A 52 8.21 22.21 2.09
CA ASP A 52 7.71 22.18 3.48
C ASP A 52 7.42 20.76 3.97
N ILE A 53 6.95 19.90 3.04
CA ILE A 53 6.80 18.46 3.23
C ILE A 53 7.77 17.77 2.27
N GLN A 54 8.90 17.34 2.82
CA GLN A 54 10.08 17.01 2.02
C GLN A 54 9.96 15.67 1.29
N CYS A 55 9.06 14.78 1.70
CA CYS A 55 9.04 13.42 1.22
C CYS A 55 7.65 12.93 0.80
N ILE A 56 7.57 12.29 -0.37
CA ILE A 56 6.39 11.56 -0.85
C ILE A 56 6.72 10.07 -0.90
N ALA A 57 5.92 9.23 -0.23
CA ALA A 57 6.18 7.79 -0.13
C ALA A 57 4.91 6.94 -0.23
N ASP A 58 5.09 5.63 -0.35
CA ASP A 58 4.03 4.67 -0.65
C ASP A 58 2.93 4.59 0.44
N ILE A 59 1.68 4.70 0.01
CA ILE A 59 0.48 4.50 0.83
C ILE A 59 -0.24 3.18 0.56
N SER A 60 0.23 2.41 -0.43
CA SER A 60 -0.41 1.16 -0.85
C SER A 60 -0.80 0.32 0.35
N PRO A 61 -2.10 0.03 0.56
CA PRO A 61 -2.52 -0.63 1.78
C PRO A 61 -1.77 -1.96 1.98
N THR A 62 -1.29 -2.18 3.19
CA THR A 62 -0.64 -3.42 3.59
C THR A 62 -1.50 -4.12 4.62
N PHE A 63 -1.62 -5.43 4.45
CA PHE A 63 -2.35 -6.28 5.37
C PHE A 63 -1.55 -6.52 6.65
N THR A 64 -2.22 -6.46 7.79
CA THR A 64 -1.63 -6.87 9.07
C THR A 64 -1.45 -8.39 9.13
N SER A 65 -0.66 -8.88 10.09
CA SER A 65 -0.38 -10.33 10.22
C SER A 65 -1.63 -11.20 10.20
N TRP A 66 -1.55 -12.32 9.48
CA TRP A 66 -2.62 -13.32 9.40
C TRP A 66 -2.90 -14.09 10.69
N THR A 67 -1.98 -14.01 11.65
CA THR A 67 -2.15 -14.60 12.97
C THR A 67 -3.05 -13.78 13.90
N LEU A 68 -3.41 -12.55 13.51
CA LEU A 68 -4.30 -11.71 14.30
C LEU A 68 -5.76 -12.09 14.03
N ASP A 69 -6.59 -12.10 15.07
CA ASP A 69 -8.03 -12.38 14.94
C ASP A 69 -8.75 -11.34 14.08
N ASN A 70 -8.23 -10.11 14.07
CA ASN A 70 -8.76 -9.04 13.24
C ASN A 70 -7.74 -8.64 12.17
N TYR A 71 -8.19 -8.79 10.94
CA TYR A 71 -7.45 -8.45 9.74
C TYR A 71 -7.67 -6.96 9.41
N PHE A 72 -6.61 -6.16 9.47
CA PHE A 72 -6.68 -4.73 9.18
C PHE A 72 -5.83 -4.38 7.96
N MET A 73 -6.25 -3.33 7.27
CA MET A 73 -5.42 -2.66 6.27
C MET A 73 -4.77 -1.44 6.91
N PHE A 74 -3.44 -1.41 6.89
CA PHE A 74 -2.67 -0.23 7.24
C PHE A 74 -2.30 0.54 5.96
N SER A 75 -2.70 1.81 5.87
CA SER A 75 -2.55 2.63 4.66
C SER A 75 -2.48 4.13 4.98
N GLY A 76 -2.44 4.94 3.94
CA GLY A 76 -2.45 6.40 4.03
C GLY A 76 -1.11 6.99 4.48
N ASN A 77 -1.12 8.26 4.86
CA ASN A 77 0.11 9.00 5.19
C ASN A 77 0.86 8.35 6.37
N SER A 78 0.15 7.73 7.31
CA SER A 78 0.76 6.99 8.42
C SER A 78 1.62 5.81 7.93
N ARG A 79 1.20 5.13 6.87
CA ARG A 79 2.01 4.08 6.24
C ARG A 79 3.23 4.67 5.53
N ALA A 80 3.05 5.72 4.73
CA ALA A 80 4.16 6.40 4.07
C ALA A 80 5.24 6.82 5.08
N CYS A 81 4.84 7.36 6.23
CA CYS A 81 5.75 7.70 7.33
C CYS A 81 6.49 6.49 7.91
N ALA A 82 5.81 5.36 8.08
CA ALA A 82 6.44 4.13 8.56
C ALA A 82 7.45 3.57 7.55
N VAL A 83 7.13 3.63 6.25
CA VAL A 83 8.03 3.24 5.15
C VAL A 83 9.32 4.06 5.19
N ILE A 84 9.21 5.39 5.24
CA ILE A 84 10.38 6.28 5.32
C ILE A 84 11.19 6.04 6.60
N SER A 85 10.52 5.81 7.73
CA SER A 85 11.21 5.48 8.99
C SER A 85 12.03 4.18 8.88
N GLY A 86 11.48 3.15 8.23
CA GLY A 86 12.18 1.90 7.96
C GLY A 86 13.35 2.06 6.98
N LEU A 87 13.16 2.85 5.91
CA LEU A 87 14.22 3.16 4.95
C LEU A 87 15.39 3.88 5.60
N LEU A 88 15.12 4.84 6.50
CA LEU A 88 16.17 5.54 7.24
C LEU A 88 17.00 4.59 8.12
N LEU A 89 16.36 3.62 8.80
CA LEU A 89 17.08 2.60 9.57
C LEU A 89 17.93 1.67 8.69
N LYS A 90 17.41 1.31 7.50
CA LYS A 90 18.17 0.55 6.50
C LYS A 90 19.40 1.35 6.06
N LEU A 91 19.24 2.64 5.76
CA LEU A 91 20.34 3.54 5.38
C LEU A 91 21.38 3.70 6.50
N GLU A 92 20.97 3.81 7.77
CA GLU A 92 21.90 3.82 8.92
C GLU A 92 22.78 2.55 8.93
N THR A 93 22.17 1.41 8.64
CA THR A 93 22.85 0.11 8.58
C THR A 93 23.80 0.04 7.38
N ASP A 94 23.31 0.38 6.19
CA ASP A 94 24.06 0.29 4.92
C ASP A 94 25.28 1.22 4.92
N TYR A 95 25.16 2.41 5.50
CA TYR A 95 26.25 3.39 5.59
C TYR A 95 27.05 3.29 6.89
N ASN A 96 26.68 2.38 7.81
CA ASN A 96 27.28 2.21 9.13
C ASN A 96 27.45 3.55 9.88
N MET A 97 26.40 4.37 9.90
CA MET A 97 26.39 5.69 10.53
C MET A 97 25.05 5.98 11.23
N ILE A 98 25.08 6.86 12.23
CA ILE A 98 23.85 7.39 12.84
C ILE A 98 23.42 8.62 12.05
N LEU A 99 22.20 8.63 11.53
CA LEU A 99 21.69 9.73 10.73
C LEU A 99 21.22 10.89 11.63
N ASN A 100 21.50 12.11 11.17
CA ASN A 100 20.86 13.32 11.66
C ASN A 100 20.00 13.90 10.53
N LEU A 101 19.29 15.01 10.78
CA LEU A 101 18.38 15.59 9.77
C LEU A 101 19.09 15.97 8.46
N GLU A 102 20.30 16.55 8.55
CA GLU A 102 21.06 16.99 7.40
C GLU A 102 21.58 15.79 6.59
N SER A 103 22.23 14.82 7.24
CA SER A 103 22.73 13.63 6.54
C SER A 103 21.61 12.76 5.99
N ALA A 104 20.49 12.64 6.71
CA ALA A 104 19.29 11.98 6.22
C ALA A 104 18.73 12.68 4.96
N GLY A 105 18.61 14.01 4.99
CA GLY A 105 18.11 14.78 3.85
C GLY A 105 18.98 14.59 2.60
N LEU A 106 20.31 14.69 2.74
CA LEU A 106 21.25 14.49 1.62
C LEU A 106 21.17 13.09 1.02
N ILE A 107 21.08 12.06 1.88
CA ILE A 107 21.03 10.66 1.42
C ILE A 107 19.67 10.35 0.79
N LEU A 108 18.56 10.82 1.38
CA LEU A 108 17.23 10.65 0.79
C LEU A 108 17.13 11.38 -0.55
N GLU A 109 17.56 12.63 -0.64
CA GLU A 109 17.52 13.39 -1.88
C GLU A 109 18.35 12.72 -2.99
N LYS A 110 19.53 12.21 -2.65
CA LYS A 110 20.40 11.48 -3.60
C LYS A 110 19.78 10.18 -4.13
N ASN A 111 19.03 9.46 -3.30
CA ASN A 111 18.49 8.13 -3.64
C ASN A 111 17.01 8.16 -4.05
N ALA A 112 16.36 9.33 -3.99
CA ALA A 112 14.98 9.49 -4.42
C ALA A 112 14.83 9.25 -5.92
N THR A 113 13.70 8.68 -6.32
CA THR A 113 13.38 8.48 -7.74
C THR A 113 12.99 9.77 -8.44
N ARG A 114 12.64 10.80 -7.66
CA ARG A 114 12.25 12.14 -8.14
C ARG A 114 12.54 13.19 -7.07
N ASN A 115 13.03 14.35 -7.50
CA ASN A 115 13.38 15.47 -6.61
C ASN A 115 12.56 16.75 -6.87
N ASP A 116 11.63 16.74 -7.81
CA ASP A 116 10.77 17.87 -8.13
C ASP A 116 9.39 17.36 -8.55
N TRP A 117 8.32 17.92 -8.00
CA TRP A 117 6.95 17.49 -8.30
C TRP A 117 5.94 18.63 -8.06
N THR A 118 4.77 18.49 -8.67
CA THR A 118 3.60 19.33 -8.44
C THR A 118 2.53 18.57 -7.66
N GLU A 119 1.51 19.27 -7.15
CA GLU A 119 0.34 18.61 -6.54
C GLU A 119 -0.38 17.66 -7.52
N ASN A 120 -0.40 18.00 -8.81
CA ASN A 120 -1.03 17.16 -9.82
C ASN A 120 -0.28 15.83 -10.01
N ASP A 121 1.05 15.82 -9.86
CA ASP A 121 1.85 14.60 -9.92
C ASP A 121 1.49 13.63 -8.80
N ILE A 122 1.26 14.14 -7.59
CA ILE A 122 0.88 13.35 -6.41
C ILE A 122 -0.52 12.74 -6.62
N VAL A 123 -1.47 13.51 -7.15
CA VAL A 123 -2.85 13.05 -7.38
C VAL A 123 -2.94 12.07 -8.55
N ALA A 124 -2.31 12.37 -9.69
CA ALA A 124 -2.40 11.54 -10.90
C ALA A 124 -1.84 10.12 -10.67
N PHE A 125 -0.76 10.00 -9.89
CA PHE A 125 -0.18 8.70 -9.58
C PHE A 125 -1.14 7.83 -8.74
N THR A 126 -1.90 8.47 -7.85
CA THR A 126 -2.93 7.80 -7.03
C THR A 126 -4.01 7.14 -7.90
N ASP A 127 -4.48 7.83 -8.94
CA ASP A 127 -5.53 7.29 -9.83
C ASP A 127 -4.99 6.22 -10.78
N THR A 128 -3.77 6.37 -11.28
CA THR A 128 -3.15 5.43 -12.22
C THR A 128 -2.94 4.05 -11.60
N TYR A 129 -2.56 3.97 -10.32
CA TYR A 129 -2.31 2.69 -9.64
C TYR A 129 -3.59 1.90 -9.32
N VAL A 130 -4.74 2.59 -9.21
CA VAL A 130 -6.04 1.94 -8.99
C VAL A 130 -6.50 1.17 -10.23
N ILE A 131 -6.05 1.57 -11.42
CA ILE A 131 -6.45 1.00 -12.70
C ILE A 131 -5.40 -0.05 -13.12
N GLY A 132 -5.40 -1.19 -12.43
CA GLY A 132 -4.50 -2.30 -12.74
C GLY A 132 -4.68 -2.80 -14.19
N HIS A 133 -3.56 -3.01 -14.89
CA HIS A 133 -3.48 -3.41 -16.29
C HIS A 133 -4.33 -4.65 -16.60
N GLN A 134 -5.13 -4.57 -17.67
CA GLN A 134 -6.04 -5.61 -18.12
C GLN A 134 -5.27 -6.86 -18.59
N GLN A 135 -5.53 -7.99 -17.94
CA GLN A 135 -5.21 -9.31 -18.47
C GLN A 135 -6.49 -10.13 -18.38
N VAL A 136 -6.77 -10.91 -19.43
CA VAL A 136 -8.01 -11.68 -19.55
C VAL A 136 -7.97 -12.83 -18.56
N CYS A 137 -8.88 -12.81 -17.58
CA CYS A 137 -9.11 -13.93 -16.67
C CYS A 137 -10.25 -14.80 -17.25
N ASP A 138 -10.22 -16.10 -16.98
CA ASP A 138 -11.29 -17.02 -17.38
C ASP A 138 -12.64 -16.54 -16.80
N GLN A 139 -13.65 -16.45 -17.66
CA GLN A 139 -14.98 -15.97 -17.29
C GLN A 139 -15.60 -16.81 -16.15
N SER A 140 -15.33 -18.11 -16.12
CA SER A 140 -15.81 -19.00 -15.05
C SER A 140 -15.20 -18.65 -13.69
N VAL A 141 -13.91 -18.29 -13.66
CA VAL A 141 -13.22 -17.82 -12.44
C VAL A 141 -13.83 -16.51 -11.98
N LEU A 142 -14.05 -15.55 -12.89
CA LEU A 142 -14.65 -14.26 -12.56
C LEU A 142 -16.07 -14.40 -11.99
N VAL A 143 -16.89 -15.28 -12.55
CA VAL A 143 -18.24 -15.57 -12.05
C VAL A 143 -18.20 -16.18 -10.65
N ALA A 144 -17.31 -17.15 -10.42
CA ALA A 144 -17.15 -17.75 -9.10
C ALA A 144 -16.66 -16.75 -8.04
N VAL A 145 -15.69 -15.89 -8.39
CA VAL A 145 -15.21 -14.80 -7.52
C VAL A 145 -16.33 -13.82 -7.18
N HIS A 146 -17.12 -13.41 -8.18
CA HIS A 146 -18.27 -12.51 -7.95
C HIS A 146 -19.29 -13.14 -6.99
N GLN A 147 -19.59 -14.43 -7.17
CA GLN A 147 -20.53 -15.14 -6.30
C GLN A 147 -20.03 -15.19 -4.85
N ILE A 148 -18.77 -15.57 -4.63
CA ILE A 148 -18.17 -15.63 -3.29
C ILE A 148 -18.22 -14.25 -2.62
N LEU A 149 -17.88 -13.18 -3.34
CA LEU A 149 -17.96 -11.83 -2.81
C LEU A 149 -19.41 -11.45 -2.45
N SER A 150 -20.36 -11.78 -3.31
CA SER A 150 -21.77 -11.52 -3.08
C SER A 150 -22.27 -12.22 -1.82
N ASP A 151 -21.90 -13.49 -1.63
CA ASP A 151 -22.29 -14.31 -0.49
C ASP A 151 -21.70 -13.77 0.83
N ILE A 152 -20.42 -13.43 0.84
CA ILE A 152 -19.72 -12.95 2.05
C ILE A 152 -20.20 -11.55 2.46
N MET A 153 -20.45 -10.69 1.48
CA MET A 153 -20.80 -9.29 1.70
C MET A 153 -22.31 -9.05 1.78
N GLY A 154 -23.12 -10.06 1.42
CA GLY A 154 -24.57 -9.94 1.35
C GLY A 154 -25.01 -8.96 0.26
N TRP A 155 -24.33 -8.96 -0.89
CA TRP A 155 -24.77 -8.16 -2.02
C TRP A 155 -26.13 -8.69 -2.51
N GLY A 156 -27.16 -7.86 -2.43
CA GLY A 156 -28.46 -8.22 -2.99
C GLY A 156 -28.43 -8.22 -4.51
N ASP A 157 -29.45 -8.84 -5.13
CA ASP A 157 -29.57 -9.03 -6.59
C ASP A 157 -29.47 -7.74 -7.42
N ASN A 158 -29.63 -6.58 -6.79
CA ASN A 158 -29.59 -5.26 -7.45
C ASN A 158 -28.19 -4.62 -7.48
N ILE A 159 -27.20 -5.20 -6.80
CA ILE A 159 -25.84 -4.64 -6.79
C ILE A 159 -25.08 -5.18 -8.00
N VAL A 160 -24.86 -4.32 -8.98
CA VAL A 160 -24.00 -4.62 -10.13
C VAL A 160 -22.62 -4.04 -9.85
N VAL A 161 -21.61 -4.92 -9.76
CA VAL A 161 -20.22 -4.52 -9.53
C VAL A 161 -19.42 -4.74 -10.82
N ASP A 162 -18.93 -3.66 -11.43
CA ASP A 162 -18.01 -3.77 -12.57
C ASP A 162 -16.72 -4.48 -12.14
N LEU A 163 -16.16 -5.29 -13.02
CA LEU A 163 -15.01 -6.16 -12.75
C LEU A 163 -13.78 -5.41 -12.22
N ASN A 164 -13.60 -4.14 -12.59
CA ASN A 164 -12.48 -3.29 -12.18
C ASN A 164 -12.85 -2.28 -11.08
N THR A 165 -14.08 -2.35 -10.56
CA THR A 165 -14.49 -1.53 -9.43
C THR A 165 -13.56 -1.77 -8.24
N ASN A 166 -13.01 -0.68 -7.68
CA ASN A 166 -12.23 -0.77 -6.46
C ASN A 166 -13.16 -1.10 -5.28
N LEU A 167 -13.18 -2.36 -4.86
CA LEU A 167 -14.10 -2.88 -3.86
C LEU A 167 -13.93 -2.17 -2.50
N PHE A 168 -12.70 -1.85 -2.11
CA PHE A 168 -12.41 -1.19 -0.83
C PHE A 168 -12.86 0.27 -0.81
N LYS A 169 -12.55 1.04 -1.88
CA LYS A 169 -12.90 2.46 -1.99
C LYS A 169 -14.41 2.67 -1.99
N ASN A 170 -15.16 1.72 -2.56
CA ASN A 170 -16.61 1.77 -2.65
C ASN A 170 -17.32 1.09 -1.46
N GLY A 171 -16.57 0.61 -0.45
CA GLY A 171 -17.16 -0.07 0.71
C GLY A 171 -17.85 -1.39 0.39
N LEU A 172 -17.54 -1.99 -0.76
CA LEU A 172 -18.11 -3.27 -1.22
C LEU A 172 -17.43 -4.47 -0.54
N ILE A 173 -16.23 -4.29 0.02
CA ILE A 173 -15.53 -5.26 0.86
C ILE A 173 -15.03 -4.59 2.14
N HIS A 174 -15.09 -5.33 3.25
CA HIS A 174 -14.56 -4.91 4.55
C HIS A 174 -13.38 -5.77 4.97
N THR A 175 -12.41 -5.18 5.68
CA THR A 175 -11.15 -5.88 6.02
C THR A 175 -11.36 -7.10 6.91
N ASN A 176 -12.35 -7.04 7.81
CA ASN A 176 -12.74 -8.16 8.67
C ASN A 176 -13.31 -9.38 7.90
N LYS A 177 -13.68 -9.22 6.62
CA LYS A 177 -14.18 -10.30 5.77
C LYS A 177 -13.11 -10.92 4.87
N ILE A 178 -11.91 -10.34 4.82
CA ILE A 178 -10.82 -10.81 3.94
C ILE A 178 -10.40 -12.24 4.28
N LYS A 179 -10.29 -12.57 5.58
CA LYS A 179 -9.93 -13.93 6.00
C LYS A 179 -10.93 -14.97 5.50
N GLN A 180 -12.23 -14.67 5.59
CA GLN A 180 -13.29 -15.54 5.06
C GLN A 180 -13.20 -15.64 3.53
N LEU A 181 -12.98 -14.52 2.84
CA LEU A 181 -12.82 -14.49 1.38
C LEU A 181 -11.70 -15.43 0.92
N ILE A 182 -10.53 -15.38 1.56
CA ILE A 182 -9.41 -16.26 1.19
C ILE A 182 -9.77 -17.73 1.41
N ILE A 183 -10.37 -18.08 2.55
CA ILE A 183 -10.79 -19.46 2.85
C ILE A 183 -11.77 -19.98 1.79
N ASP A 184 -12.76 -19.17 1.41
CA ASP A 184 -13.77 -19.58 0.44
C ASP A 184 -13.19 -19.69 -0.99
N LEU A 185 -12.25 -18.82 -1.35
CA LEU A 185 -11.50 -18.94 -2.61
C LEU A 185 -10.65 -20.22 -2.65
N GLU A 186 -9.87 -20.49 -1.60
CA GLU A 186 -9.05 -21.72 -1.49
C GLU A 186 -9.91 -22.97 -1.62
N LYS A 187 -11.05 -23.00 -0.92
CA LYS A 187 -12.01 -24.11 -0.97
C LYS A 187 -12.64 -24.27 -2.36
N GLN A 188 -13.09 -23.19 -2.99
CA GLN A 188 -13.77 -23.23 -4.28
C GLN A 188 -12.85 -23.73 -5.41
N PHE A 189 -11.59 -23.31 -5.40
CA PHE A 189 -10.64 -23.62 -6.47
C PHE A 189 -9.67 -24.75 -6.13
N GLY A 190 -9.70 -25.29 -4.90
CA GLY A 190 -8.78 -26.35 -4.47
C GLY A 190 -7.32 -25.91 -4.51
N ILE A 191 -7.04 -24.67 -4.09
CA ILE A 191 -5.72 -24.04 -4.08
C ILE A 191 -5.31 -23.65 -2.65
N THR A 192 -4.02 -23.36 -2.46
CA THR A 192 -3.50 -22.70 -1.25
C THR A 192 -2.89 -21.37 -1.66
N ILE A 193 -3.35 -20.27 -1.07
CA ILE A 193 -2.84 -18.94 -1.37
C ILE A 193 -1.72 -18.61 -0.40
N ASN A 194 -0.55 -18.23 -0.91
CA ASN A 194 0.52 -17.72 -0.05
C ASN A 194 0.14 -16.33 0.48
N HIS A 195 -0.38 -16.34 1.68
CA HIS A 195 -0.75 -15.20 2.51
C HIS A 195 0.29 -14.07 2.56
N SER A 196 1.58 -14.41 2.53
CA SER A 196 2.69 -13.45 2.57
C SER A 196 2.80 -12.60 1.29
N ASN A 197 2.25 -13.10 0.18
CA ASN A 197 2.31 -12.47 -1.14
C ASN A 197 1.04 -11.72 -1.50
N ILE A 198 -0.02 -11.81 -0.68
CA ILE A 198 -1.27 -11.10 -0.93
C ILE A 198 -1.04 -9.60 -0.69
N LYS A 199 -1.20 -8.81 -1.74
CA LYS A 199 -1.16 -7.34 -1.69
C LYS A 199 -2.57 -6.79 -1.79
N TYR A 200 -2.75 -5.53 -1.40
CA TYR A 200 -4.00 -4.81 -1.65
C TYR A 200 -4.45 -4.90 -3.11
N THR A 201 -3.50 -4.74 -4.03
CA THR A 201 -3.74 -4.83 -5.48
C THR A 201 -4.15 -6.20 -5.95
N SER A 202 -3.91 -7.25 -5.17
CA SER A 202 -4.39 -8.61 -5.47
C SER A 202 -5.89 -8.76 -5.17
N LEU A 203 -6.43 -7.96 -4.24
CA LEU A 203 -7.81 -8.10 -3.74
C LEU A 203 -8.71 -6.90 -4.05
N CYS A 204 -8.21 -5.86 -4.72
CA CYS A 204 -8.92 -4.59 -4.85
C CYS A 204 -10.11 -4.62 -5.82
N SER A 205 -10.23 -5.62 -6.68
CA SER A 205 -11.29 -5.77 -7.68
C SER A 205 -11.59 -7.24 -7.96
N ILE A 206 -12.73 -7.54 -8.58
CA ILE A 206 -13.05 -8.92 -9.03
C ILE A 206 -11.96 -9.40 -10.00
N ASN A 207 -11.53 -8.53 -10.92
CA ASN A 207 -10.50 -8.86 -11.89
C ASN A 207 -9.13 -9.15 -11.23
N SER A 208 -8.73 -8.37 -10.22
CA SER A 208 -7.47 -8.63 -9.53
C SER A 208 -7.49 -9.94 -8.75
N ILE A 209 -8.62 -10.28 -8.13
CA ILE A 209 -8.80 -11.55 -7.43
C ILE A 209 -8.76 -12.69 -8.45
N GLY A 210 -9.48 -12.56 -9.56
CA GLY A 210 -9.45 -13.54 -10.66
C GLY A 210 -8.03 -13.80 -11.17
N LYS A 211 -7.21 -12.76 -11.33
CA LYS A 211 -5.79 -12.92 -11.72
C LYS A 211 -4.95 -13.66 -10.69
N LEU A 212 -5.16 -13.35 -9.40
CA LEU A 212 -4.48 -14.08 -8.31
C LEU A 212 -4.80 -15.57 -8.38
N ILE A 213 -6.08 -15.92 -8.57
CA ILE A 213 -6.53 -17.31 -8.67
C ILE A 213 -5.99 -17.98 -9.93
N GLY A 214 -6.16 -17.34 -11.09
CA GLY A 214 -5.73 -17.88 -12.39
C GLY A 214 -4.24 -18.20 -12.42
N GLY A 215 -3.39 -17.30 -11.89
CA GLY A 215 -1.95 -17.55 -11.81
C GLY A 215 -1.59 -18.81 -11.00
N ILE A 216 -2.29 -19.08 -9.90
CA ILE A 216 -2.04 -20.25 -9.04
C ILE A 216 -2.55 -21.54 -9.70
N VAL A 217 -3.73 -21.49 -10.34
CA VAL A 217 -4.31 -22.63 -11.05
C VAL A 217 -3.43 -23.05 -12.24
N ASP A 218 -2.91 -22.08 -13.00
CA ASP A 218 -2.03 -22.33 -14.15
C ASP A 218 -0.70 -22.95 -13.70
N GLU A 219 -0.13 -22.50 -12.58
CA GLU A 219 1.09 -23.06 -12.00
C GLU A 219 0.90 -24.52 -11.54
N LYS A 220 -0.22 -24.81 -10.86
CA LYS A 220 -0.54 -26.18 -10.42
C LYS A 220 -0.68 -27.13 -11.61
N THR A 221 -1.38 -26.71 -12.66
CA THR A 221 -1.59 -27.52 -13.87
C THR A 221 -0.27 -27.86 -14.57
N LYS A 222 0.75 -26.98 -14.53
CA LYS A 222 2.08 -27.23 -15.09
C LYS A 222 2.93 -28.20 -14.27
N ILE A 223 2.69 -28.32 -12.97
CA ILE A 223 3.40 -29.25 -12.09
C ILE A 223 2.85 -30.67 -12.24
N ASP A 224 1.54 -30.77 -12.50
CA ASP A 224 0.83 -32.04 -12.63
C ASP A 224 0.86 -32.64 -14.06
N SER A 225 1.49 -31.95 -15.03
CA SER A 225 1.64 -32.35 -16.44
C SER A 225 3.05 -32.85 -16.77
#